data_AF-A0A1J5D1H1-F1
#
_entry.id   AF-A0A1J5D1H1-F1
#
_cell.length_a   1.000
_cell.length_b   1.000
_cell.length_c   1.000
_cell.angle_alpha   90.00
_cell.angle_beta   90.00
_cell.angle_gamma   90.00
#
_symmetry.space_group_name_H-M   'P 1'
#
loop_
_entity.id
_entity.type
_entity.pdbx_description
1 polymer ?
#
loop_
_entity_poly.entity_id
_entity_poly.type
_entity_poly.pdbx_seq_one_letter_code
_entity_poly.pdbx_strand_id
1 'polypeptide(L)'
;MKNSEPAGQPVSRPGFSNQSDCSSNQGNSRSKLQTPDSVHGSTNRFKSGVRSSESRPGFSTQSDCNSSQATPAGSSRLQTPVSVSEPAGCANGVRSKLQTPDSRLGFTGKESEIESDEESDVTLQILHTSDWHLGSRFGAFKATDAQTLGRARFDALDQVFGLAQQRSVDALLCAGDLFDCAKPSEAWWGPLLRRFEAWPVAQRCPVFLLPGNHDPLNEGSVWSVGHPFRRQLPDFVHVVDKVGYQFELPGGAVLFATPVMSQAGAGDPTASFPAREPGDERIRIGLAHGMTHAIAGQTRHFPIDPNAAQNKGLDYLALGDLHSTQEVRSGLGATVYCGALDPVKFGEDGAGTAALVFFRRAGRPPLIRHEPVGQWRWRNERVESMEQLRALRQGNDLARTVLKLSLRLTVSLEERREIDQLLELLLGTEATHGMVGIVQSVDKSELRVAPHLDQFANLPGLLEKTARRIDGAANRGELDAAVAQRALYHLFQLANRGPS
;
A
#
# COMPACT_ATOMS: atom_id res chain seq x y z
N MET A 1 -10.33 -63.30 -45.50
CA MET A 1 -10.20 -62.31 -46.60
C MET A 1 -9.53 -61.10 -45.97
N LYS A 2 -8.21 -60.85 -46.10
CA LYS A 2 -7.38 -60.51 -47.27
C LYS A 2 -7.80 -59.19 -47.96
N ASN A 3 -6.79 -58.32 -48.14
CA ASN A 3 -6.71 -57.10 -48.97
C ASN A 3 -7.39 -55.83 -48.39
N SER A 4 -6.89 -54.60 -48.61
CA SER A 4 -5.55 -54.10 -49.01
C SER A 4 -5.50 -52.55 -48.91
N GLU A 5 -4.31 -51.98 -48.70
CA GLU A 5 -3.96 -50.55 -48.85
C GLU A 5 -4.18 -50.03 -50.31
N PRO A 6 -4.23 -48.69 -50.61
CA PRO A 6 -3.05 -47.81 -50.52
C PRO A 6 -3.20 -46.27 -50.30
N ALA A 7 -2.09 -45.69 -49.80
CA ALA A 7 -1.43 -44.39 -50.06
C ALA A 7 -2.16 -43.10 -50.54
N GLY A 8 -1.78 -41.97 -49.92
CA GLY A 8 -1.90 -40.61 -50.48
C GLY A 8 -1.16 -39.53 -49.66
N GLN A 9 -0.18 -38.85 -50.27
CA GLN A 9 0.48 -37.61 -49.78
C GLN A 9 0.27 -36.48 -50.84
N PRO A 10 0.84 -35.26 -50.68
CA PRO A 10 0.52 -34.22 -49.70
C PRO A 10 0.02 -32.93 -50.42
N VAL A 11 -0.39 -31.88 -49.69
CA VAL A 11 -0.77 -30.58 -50.29
C VAL A 11 0.08 -29.42 -49.75
N SER A 12 0.51 -28.56 -50.68
CA SER A 12 1.55 -27.54 -50.53
C SER A 12 1.08 -26.22 -49.90
N ARG A 13 2.03 -25.48 -49.30
CA ARG A 13 1.91 -24.04 -49.03
C ARG A 13 2.27 -23.20 -50.27
N PRO A 14 1.66 -22.02 -50.47
CA PRO A 14 2.24 -20.93 -51.26
C PRO A 14 2.84 -19.81 -50.38
N GLY A 15 3.88 -19.13 -50.88
CA GLY A 15 4.23 -17.74 -50.50
C GLY A 15 3.43 -16.74 -51.36
N PHE A 16 3.87 -15.50 -51.67
CA PHE A 16 5.09 -14.73 -51.38
C PHE A 16 4.87 -13.30 -51.94
N SER A 17 5.32 -12.23 -51.27
CA SER A 17 5.70 -10.89 -51.84
C SER A 17 6.00 -9.90 -50.69
N ASN A 18 7.19 -9.26 -50.59
CA ASN A 18 7.78 -8.14 -51.37
C ASN A 18 7.03 -6.81 -51.16
N GLN A 19 7.62 -5.61 -51.02
CA GLN A 19 9.00 -5.04 -51.03
C GLN A 19 8.91 -3.60 -50.40
N SER A 20 9.93 -2.76 -50.12
CA SER A 20 11.41 -2.74 -50.17
C SER A 20 11.95 -1.47 -49.43
N ASP A 21 13.25 -1.41 -49.10
CA ASP A 21 14.25 -0.29 -49.22
C ASP A 21 13.85 1.21 -49.04
N CYS A 22 14.70 2.16 -48.60
CA CYS A 22 16.03 2.25 -47.94
C CYS A 22 16.18 3.74 -47.49
N SER A 23 17.07 4.21 -46.59
CA SER A 23 18.51 4.45 -46.86
C SER A 23 19.22 5.19 -45.69
N SER A 24 20.42 4.71 -45.26
CA SER A 24 21.67 5.47 -44.92
C SER A 24 21.67 6.65 -43.86
N ASN A 25 22.76 7.05 -43.17
CA ASN A 25 24.19 6.70 -43.25
C ASN A 25 25.03 7.14 -41.99
N GLN A 26 26.26 6.59 -41.86
CA GLN A 26 27.46 7.04 -41.08
C GLN A 26 27.44 7.02 -39.52
N GLY A 27 28.53 6.65 -38.83
CA GLY A 27 29.82 6.12 -39.31
C GLY A 27 30.90 5.82 -38.22
N ASN A 28 31.95 5.07 -38.62
CA ASN A 28 33.28 4.80 -38.00
C ASN A 28 33.42 4.56 -36.47
N SER A 29 33.87 3.41 -35.94
CA SER A 29 34.99 2.48 -36.24
C SER A 29 36.30 2.73 -35.44
N ARG A 30 36.80 1.66 -34.79
CA ARG A 30 38.22 1.44 -34.43
C ARG A 30 38.47 -0.03 -34.13
N SER A 31 39.60 -0.54 -34.62
CA SER A 31 40.01 -1.95 -34.55
C SER A 31 41.36 -2.11 -33.85
N LYS A 32 41.60 -3.32 -33.31
CA LYS A 32 42.90 -4.02 -33.11
C LYS A 32 42.59 -5.33 -32.35
N LEU A 33 42.80 -6.53 -32.90
CA LEU A 33 44.02 -7.23 -33.38
C LEU A 33 44.62 -8.16 -32.32
N GLN A 34 44.45 -9.46 -32.61
CA GLN A 34 45.35 -10.60 -32.39
C GLN A 34 45.67 -11.15 -30.98
N THR A 35 45.58 -12.48 -30.97
CA THR A 35 45.93 -13.55 -30.04
C THR A 35 47.46 -13.84 -30.09
N PRO A 36 48.04 -14.96 -29.58
CA PRO A 36 47.50 -16.14 -28.85
C PRO A 36 48.36 -16.63 -27.64
N ASP A 37 48.06 -17.86 -27.17
CA ASP A 37 48.97 -18.84 -26.54
C ASP A 37 49.48 -18.62 -25.09
N SER A 38 49.75 -19.66 -24.27
CA SER A 38 49.31 -21.08 -24.31
C SER A 38 49.60 -21.79 -22.96
N VAL A 39 48.70 -22.71 -22.57
CA VAL A 39 48.96 -24.14 -22.19
C VAL A 39 49.70 -24.54 -20.87
N HIS A 40 49.24 -25.69 -20.33
CA HIS A 40 49.72 -26.47 -19.16
C HIS A 40 49.41 -25.91 -17.74
N GLY A 41 49.00 -26.72 -16.73
CA GLY A 41 48.54 -28.12 -16.77
C GLY A 41 48.86 -28.94 -15.50
N SER A 42 47.83 -29.59 -14.90
CA SER A 42 47.96 -30.65 -13.87
C SER A 42 48.53 -30.17 -12.48
N THR A 43 48.33 -30.84 -11.33
CA THR A 43 47.43 -31.91 -10.86
C THR A 43 47.36 -31.93 -9.31
N ASN A 44 46.28 -32.53 -8.75
CA ASN A 44 46.21 -33.34 -7.52
C ASN A 44 46.49 -32.82 -6.07
N ARG A 45 45.50 -33.16 -5.21
CA ARG A 45 45.57 -33.75 -3.84
C ARG A 45 45.88 -32.89 -2.59
N PHE A 46 44.85 -32.78 -1.74
CA PHE A 46 44.80 -33.23 -0.33
C PHE A 46 46.09 -33.20 0.53
N LYS A 47 46.13 -32.32 1.55
CA LYS A 47 45.87 -32.69 2.97
C LYS A 47 46.05 -31.51 3.97
N SER A 48 45.22 -31.54 5.01
CA SER A 48 45.41 -31.04 6.40
C SER A 48 46.31 -29.82 6.71
N GLY A 49 45.75 -28.82 7.40
CA GLY A 49 46.52 -27.83 8.15
C GLY A 49 45.65 -26.98 9.08
N VAL A 50 45.75 -27.21 10.40
CA VAL A 50 45.17 -26.32 11.42
C VAL A 50 46.18 -25.23 11.76
N ARG A 51 45.80 -23.95 11.63
CA ARG A 51 46.18 -22.88 12.59
C ARG A 51 45.45 -21.55 12.33
N SER A 52 45.33 -20.81 13.42
CA SER A 52 44.74 -19.47 13.58
C SER A 52 45.57 -18.34 12.95
N SER A 53 44.91 -17.34 12.37
CA SER A 53 45.20 -15.91 12.65
C SER A 53 44.17 -14.94 12.04
N GLU A 54 43.62 -14.09 12.91
CA GLU A 54 43.29 -12.67 12.76
C GLU A 54 42.91 -12.03 11.40
N SER A 55 41.70 -11.45 11.42
CA SER A 55 41.38 -10.09 10.93
C SER A 55 41.33 -9.78 9.42
N ARG A 56 40.10 -9.52 8.95
CA ARG A 56 39.70 -8.27 8.26
C ARG A 56 38.16 -8.18 8.24
N PRO A 57 37.54 -7.05 8.65
CA PRO A 57 36.09 -6.94 8.66
C PRO A 57 35.56 -6.61 7.26
N GLY A 58 34.56 -7.37 6.81
CA GLY A 58 33.69 -6.96 5.70
C GLY A 58 32.60 -6.03 6.24
N PHE A 59 32.33 -4.94 5.52
CA PHE A 59 31.22 -4.04 5.83
C PHE A 59 29.87 -4.80 5.74
N SER A 60 29.11 -4.81 6.83
CA SER A 60 27.67 -5.07 6.81
C SER A 60 26.95 -3.86 7.43
N THR A 61 26.01 -3.28 6.69
CA THR A 61 25.19 -2.17 7.17
C THR A 61 24.06 -2.70 8.03
N GLN A 62 24.30 -2.82 9.34
CA GLN A 62 23.22 -2.99 10.32
C GLN A 62 22.49 -1.66 10.49
N SER A 63 21.16 -1.69 10.31
CA SER A 63 20.28 -0.55 10.50
C SER A 63 19.87 -0.43 11.98
N ASP A 64 20.82 0.01 12.80
CA ASP A 64 20.62 0.16 14.24
C ASP A 64 19.48 1.13 14.57
N CYS A 65 18.49 0.61 15.30
CA CYS A 65 17.33 1.36 15.73
C CYS A 65 17.63 1.99 17.09
N ASN A 66 18.27 3.16 17.06
CA ASN A 66 18.70 3.85 18.27
C ASN A 66 17.53 4.24 19.18
N SER A 67 17.66 3.96 20.47
CA SER A 67 16.68 4.30 21.50
C SER A 67 17.00 5.64 22.15
N SER A 68 16.04 6.57 22.15
CA SER A 68 16.14 7.83 22.90
C SER A 68 15.76 7.60 24.36
N GLN A 69 16.74 7.62 25.25
CA GLN A 69 16.51 7.57 26.70
C GLN A 69 15.95 8.92 27.19
N ALA A 70 14.83 8.87 27.92
CA ALA A 70 14.32 9.99 28.71
C ALA A 70 14.55 9.72 30.20
N THR A 71 15.16 10.68 30.89
CA THR A 71 15.47 10.62 32.33
C THR A 71 14.28 11.13 33.17
N PRO A 72 13.92 10.47 34.29
CA PRO A 72 12.93 10.99 35.22
C PRO A 72 13.59 11.85 36.31
N ALA A 73 13.17 13.10 36.44
CA ALA A 73 13.47 13.93 37.62
C ALA A 73 12.44 13.65 38.72
N GLY A 74 12.90 13.35 39.94
CA GLY A 74 12.02 13.11 41.08
C GLY A 74 11.53 14.40 41.75
N SER A 75 10.33 14.36 42.31
CA SER A 75 9.84 15.33 43.30
C SER A 75 8.88 14.63 44.26
N SER A 76 9.21 14.68 45.55
CA SER A 76 8.44 14.05 46.62
C SER A 76 7.39 15.00 47.18
N ARG A 77 6.19 14.50 47.46
CA ARG A 77 5.39 14.97 48.61
C ARG A 77 4.35 13.94 49.05
N LEU A 78 4.34 13.67 50.35
CA LEU A 78 3.29 12.93 51.04
C LEU A 78 2.06 13.82 51.23
N GLN A 79 0.85 13.25 51.14
CA GLN A 79 -0.17 13.37 52.20
C GLN A 79 -1.31 12.34 52.03
N THR A 80 -2.11 12.22 53.08
CA THR A 80 -2.94 11.07 53.49
C THR A 80 -4.34 10.98 52.84
N PRO A 81 -5.01 9.82 52.93
CA PRO A 81 -6.25 9.56 52.19
C PRO A 81 -7.51 10.13 52.87
N VAL A 82 -8.58 10.32 52.08
CA VAL A 82 -9.94 10.54 52.56
C VAL A 82 -10.87 9.54 51.87
N SER A 83 -11.64 8.81 52.69
CA SER A 83 -12.56 7.75 52.27
C SER A 83 -14.00 8.11 52.64
N VAL A 84 -14.92 8.23 51.66
CA VAL A 84 -16.37 8.38 51.93
C VAL A 84 -17.21 7.65 50.87
N SER A 85 -17.73 6.49 51.28
CA SER A 85 -19.00 5.79 50.93
C SER A 85 -19.69 5.91 49.56
N GLU A 86 -20.09 4.74 49.05
CA GLU A 86 -21.29 4.54 48.20
C GLU A 86 -22.59 4.97 48.90
N PRO A 87 -23.71 5.09 48.16
CA PRO A 87 -24.82 4.18 48.48
C PRO A 87 -25.52 3.59 47.24
N ALA A 88 -26.14 2.41 47.43
CA ALA A 88 -27.01 1.75 46.45
C ALA A 88 -28.50 2.15 46.63
N GLY A 89 -29.33 2.02 45.58
CA GLY A 89 -30.79 1.92 45.76
C GLY A 89 -31.72 2.36 44.61
N CYS A 90 -32.34 1.37 43.95
CA CYS A 90 -33.70 1.38 43.37
C CYS A 90 -34.14 2.32 42.21
N ALA A 91 -34.26 1.70 41.03
CA ALA A 91 -35.52 1.41 40.30
C ALA A 91 -36.35 2.51 39.57
N ASN A 92 -36.58 2.20 38.28
CA ASN A 92 -37.75 2.48 37.44
C ASN A 92 -38.24 3.92 37.19
N GLY A 93 -38.09 4.36 35.93
CA GLY A 93 -39.26 4.80 35.16
C GLY A 93 -39.13 6.06 34.29
N VAL A 94 -39.81 5.98 33.13
CA VAL A 94 -40.22 7.09 32.23
C VAL A 94 -39.17 7.66 31.28
N ARG A 95 -39.48 7.53 29.97
CA ARG A 95 -38.79 8.15 28.84
C ARG A 95 -38.98 9.68 28.85
N SER A 96 -37.93 10.44 28.60
CA SER A 96 -38.03 11.78 28.01
C SER A 96 -37.01 11.94 26.89
N LYS A 97 -37.46 12.35 25.70
CA LYS A 97 -36.59 12.67 24.57
C LYS A 97 -35.97 14.05 24.81
N LEU A 98 -34.64 14.15 24.81
CA LEU A 98 -33.96 15.39 24.46
C LEU A 98 -33.32 15.23 23.08
N GLN A 99 -33.64 16.14 22.17
CA GLN A 99 -33.01 16.25 20.87
C GLN A 99 -31.72 17.05 21.02
N THR A 100 -30.62 16.53 20.49
CA THR A 100 -29.40 17.30 20.19
C THR A 100 -29.21 17.35 18.66
N PRO A 101 -28.51 18.36 18.12
CA PRO A 101 -28.57 18.66 16.70
C PRO A 101 -27.84 17.63 15.83
N ASP A 102 -28.44 17.38 14.66
CA ASP A 102 -28.04 16.35 13.71
C ASP A 102 -26.94 16.85 12.76
N SER A 103 -25.69 16.41 12.96
CA SER A 103 -24.58 16.68 12.03
C SER A 103 -24.50 15.60 10.94
N ARG A 104 -25.58 15.49 10.15
CA ARG A 104 -25.69 14.55 9.02
C ARG A 104 -24.80 15.01 7.85
N LEU A 105 -23.55 14.53 7.81
CA LEU A 105 -22.83 14.38 6.55
C LEU A 105 -23.43 13.18 5.81
N GLY A 106 -24.05 13.44 4.66
CA GLY A 106 -24.88 12.46 3.96
C GLY A 106 -24.08 11.32 3.34
N PHE A 107 -24.11 10.15 3.97
CA PHE A 107 -23.78 8.88 3.33
C PHE A 107 -24.96 8.47 2.43
N THR A 108 -24.99 8.96 1.19
CA THR A 108 -25.86 8.42 0.14
C THR A 108 -25.07 7.48 -0.76
N GLY A 109 -24.42 6.49 -0.15
CA GLY A 109 -24.00 5.30 -0.86
C GLY A 109 -25.23 4.44 -1.12
N LYS A 110 -25.44 3.99 -2.36
CA LYS A 110 -26.48 3.01 -2.66
C LYS A 110 -26.21 1.77 -1.80
N GLU A 111 -27.15 1.42 -0.94
CA GLU A 111 -27.29 0.03 -0.52
C GLU A 111 -27.56 -0.77 -1.79
N SER A 112 -26.54 -1.51 -2.26
CA SER A 112 -26.75 -2.56 -3.26
C SER A 112 -27.41 -3.73 -2.55
N GLU A 113 -28.73 -3.57 -2.36
CA GLU A 113 -29.66 -4.64 -2.02
C GLU A 113 -29.24 -5.86 -2.84
N ILE A 114 -28.79 -6.90 -2.14
CA ILE A 114 -28.71 -8.23 -2.72
C ILE A 114 -30.17 -8.59 -2.99
N GLU A 115 -30.52 -8.86 -4.25
CA GLU A 115 -31.87 -9.32 -4.57
C GLU A 115 -32.18 -10.52 -3.66
N SER A 116 -33.34 -10.49 -2.98
CA SER A 116 -33.62 -11.27 -1.76
C SER A 116 -33.41 -12.78 -1.85
N ASP A 117 -33.30 -13.30 -3.07
CA ASP A 117 -33.07 -14.71 -3.37
C ASP A 117 -31.58 -15.10 -3.28
N GLU A 118 -30.63 -14.20 -3.59
CA GLU A 118 -29.18 -14.51 -3.53
C GLU A 118 -28.64 -14.59 -2.10
N GLU A 119 -29.21 -13.81 -1.17
CA GLU A 119 -28.80 -13.82 0.24
C GLU A 119 -29.22 -15.12 0.96
N SER A 120 -30.26 -15.80 0.44
CA SER A 120 -30.80 -17.06 0.99
C SER A 120 -29.94 -18.32 0.74
N ASP A 121 -28.92 -18.23 -0.12
CA ASP A 121 -28.02 -19.33 -0.50
C ASP A 121 -26.61 -19.19 0.12
N VAL A 122 -26.36 -18.11 0.89
CA VAL A 122 -25.09 -17.89 1.60
C VAL A 122 -24.98 -18.85 2.79
N THR A 123 -23.81 -19.48 2.92
CA THR A 123 -23.53 -20.52 3.94
C THR A 123 -22.31 -20.23 4.80
N LEU A 124 -21.42 -19.34 4.34
CA LEU A 124 -20.28 -18.81 5.07
C LEU A 124 -19.96 -17.42 4.51
N GLN A 125 -19.69 -16.47 5.39
CA GLN A 125 -19.26 -15.11 5.05
C GLN A 125 -17.94 -14.80 5.76
N ILE A 126 -16.88 -14.49 5.02
CA ILE A 126 -15.57 -14.11 5.59
C ILE A 126 -15.22 -12.67 5.24
N LEU A 127 -14.43 -12.03 6.10
CA LEU A 127 -13.67 -10.84 5.74
C LEU A 127 -12.20 -11.23 5.55
N HIS A 128 -11.60 -10.85 4.43
CA HIS A 128 -10.19 -11.06 4.14
C HIS A 128 -9.48 -9.69 4.08
N THR A 129 -8.30 -9.62 4.68
CA THR A 129 -7.39 -8.47 4.73
C THR A 129 -5.94 -8.97 4.71
N SER A 130 -4.98 -8.11 4.39
CA SER A 130 -3.54 -8.40 4.44
C SER A 130 -2.74 -7.13 4.68
N ASP A 131 -1.43 -7.26 4.87
CA ASP A 131 -0.46 -6.18 4.67
C ASP A 131 -0.79 -4.91 5.52
N TRP A 132 -1.01 -5.12 6.82
CA TRP A 132 -1.34 -4.03 7.76
C TRP A 132 -0.13 -3.12 8.05
N HIS A 133 1.08 -3.68 7.95
CA HIS A 133 2.36 -3.00 8.17
C HIS A 133 2.39 -2.05 9.39
N LEU A 134 1.91 -2.53 10.53
CA LEU A 134 2.00 -1.79 11.79
C LEU A 134 3.47 -1.55 12.13
N GLY A 135 3.86 -0.28 12.24
CA GLY A 135 5.24 0.13 12.47
C GLY A 135 5.99 0.70 11.27
N SER A 136 5.36 0.84 10.10
CA SER A 136 5.97 1.52 8.94
C SER A 136 6.53 2.89 9.31
N ARG A 137 7.77 3.14 8.87
CA ARG A 137 8.58 4.27 9.36
C ARG A 137 8.41 5.58 8.59
N PHE A 138 7.85 5.54 7.38
CA PHE A 138 7.58 6.72 6.54
C PHE A 138 8.76 7.71 6.45
N GLY A 139 9.99 7.20 6.27
CA GLY A 139 11.22 8.01 6.37
C GLY A 139 11.38 9.12 5.31
N ALA A 140 10.52 9.19 4.30
CA ALA A 140 10.45 10.27 3.32
C ALA A 140 9.58 11.48 3.77
N PHE A 141 9.07 11.45 5.01
CA PHE A 141 8.13 12.44 5.55
C PHE A 141 8.68 13.11 6.82
N LYS A 142 8.08 14.25 7.21
CA LYS A 142 8.36 14.87 8.51
C LYS A 142 7.89 13.94 9.63
N ALA A 143 8.51 14.02 10.81
CA ALA A 143 8.21 13.12 11.93
C ALA A 143 6.73 13.14 12.37
N THR A 144 6.07 14.30 12.30
CA THR A 144 4.62 14.46 12.54
C THR A 144 3.78 13.68 11.53
N ASP A 145 4.12 13.80 10.26
CA ASP A 145 3.37 13.27 9.13
C ASP A 145 3.56 11.74 9.07
N ALA A 146 4.79 11.29 9.31
CA ALA A 146 5.14 9.88 9.49
C ALA A 146 4.39 9.24 10.67
N GLN A 147 4.25 9.95 11.80
CA GLN A 147 3.46 9.48 12.94
C GLN A 147 1.96 9.40 12.60
N THR A 148 1.43 10.37 11.85
CA THR A 148 0.04 10.35 11.38
C THR A 148 -0.24 9.16 10.45
N LEU A 149 0.62 8.91 9.46
CA LEU A 149 0.49 7.77 8.53
C LEU A 149 0.71 6.41 9.19
N GLY A 150 1.60 6.34 10.19
CA GLY A 150 1.77 5.15 11.02
C GLY A 150 0.53 4.86 11.86
N ARG A 151 -0.10 5.90 12.45
CA ARG A 151 -1.33 5.76 13.23
C ARG A 151 -2.56 5.44 12.38
N ALA A 152 -2.65 5.94 11.16
CA ALA A 152 -3.78 5.71 10.25
C ALA A 152 -4.11 4.23 10.02
N ARG A 153 -3.11 3.35 10.07
CA ARG A 153 -3.30 1.88 10.02
C ARG A 153 -4.18 1.35 11.13
N PHE A 154 -4.14 1.96 12.32
CA PHE A 154 -5.05 1.61 13.40
C PHE A 154 -6.48 2.10 13.13
N ASP A 155 -6.66 3.27 12.50
CA ASP A 155 -7.97 3.77 12.10
C ASP A 155 -8.59 2.88 11.00
N ALA A 156 -7.76 2.39 10.06
CA ALA A 156 -8.16 1.41 9.04
C ALA A 156 -8.48 0.04 9.64
N LEU A 157 -7.70 -0.44 10.63
CA LEU A 157 -8.04 -1.65 11.39
C LEU A 157 -9.35 -1.50 12.18
N ASP A 158 -9.64 -0.32 12.72
CA ASP A 158 -10.92 -0.04 13.35
C ASP A 158 -12.09 -0.09 12.35
N GLN A 159 -11.87 0.27 11.08
CA GLN A 159 -12.84 0.00 10.01
C GLN A 159 -12.97 -1.50 9.71
N VAL A 160 -11.88 -2.27 9.64
CA VAL A 160 -11.93 -3.73 9.41
C VAL A 160 -12.71 -4.44 10.51
N PHE A 161 -12.42 -4.14 11.78
CA PHE A 161 -13.14 -4.74 12.91
C PHE A 161 -14.59 -4.24 12.99
N GLY A 162 -14.84 -2.98 12.66
CA GLY A 162 -16.20 -2.44 12.53
C GLY A 162 -17.00 -3.12 11.43
N LEU A 163 -16.41 -3.35 10.26
CA LEU A 163 -17.02 -4.04 9.12
C LEU A 163 -17.31 -5.51 9.45
N ALA A 164 -16.36 -6.22 10.07
CA ALA A 164 -16.54 -7.59 10.54
C ALA A 164 -17.74 -7.72 11.50
N GLN A 165 -17.88 -6.77 12.44
CA GLN A 165 -19.01 -6.68 13.37
C GLN A 165 -20.33 -6.34 12.66
N GLN A 166 -20.35 -5.28 11.85
CA GLN A 166 -21.54 -4.81 11.12
C GLN A 166 -22.10 -5.86 10.16
N ARG A 167 -21.23 -6.63 9.50
CA ARG A 167 -21.62 -7.70 8.58
C ARG A 167 -21.83 -9.05 9.28
N SER A 168 -21.43 -9.19 10.55
CA SER A 168 -21.48 -10.46 11.29
C SER A 168 -20.79 -11.61 10.56
N VAL A 169 -19.53 -11.39 10.15
CA VAL A 169 -18.73 -12.39 9.42
C VAL A 169 -18.41 -13.61 10.30
N ASP A 170 -18.40 -14.80 9.70
CA ASP A 170 -18.06 -16.06 10.34
C ASP A 170 -16.56 -16.20 10.64
N ALA A 171 -15.70 -15.50 9.88
CA ALA A 171 -14.26 -15.43 10.14
C ALA A 171 -13.62 -14.16 9.57
N LEU A 172 -12.53 -13.72 10.20
CA LEU A 172 -11.62 -12.70 9.69
C LEU A 172 -10.26 -13.34 9.35
N LEU A 173 -9.85 -13.27 8.08
CA LEU A 173 -8.56 -13.77 7.61
C LEU A 173 -7.57 -12.61 7.40
N CYS A 174 -6.40 -12.69 8.04
CA CYS A 174 -5.27 -11.80 7.79
C CYS A 174 -4.14 -12.57 7.08
N ALA A 175 -3.87 -12.23 5.82
CA ALA A 175 -2.95 -12.97 4.93
C ALA A 175 -1.49 -12.47 4.97
N GLY A 176 -0.97 -12.17 6.16
CA GLY A 176 0.44 -11.81 6.37
C GLY A 176 0.70 -10.32 6.57
N ASP A 177 1.93 -10.02 6.99
CA ASP A 177 2.49 -8.68 7.18
C ASP A 177 1.64 -7.76 8.06
N LEU A 178 1.31 -8.26 9.26
CA LEU A 178 0.64 -7.45 10.27
C LEU A 178 1.57 -6.33 10.76
N PHE A 179 2.87 -6.62 10.85
CA PHE A 179 3.90 -5.69 11.30
C PHE A 179 4.96 -5.45 10.22
N ASP A 180 5.43 -4.21 10.13
CA ASP A 180 6.48 -3.78 9.18
C ASP A 180 7.86 -4.41 9.45
N CYS A 181 8.04 -5.08 10.60
CA CYS A 181 9.25 -5.83 10.91
C CYS A 181 9.01 -6.94 11.95
N ALA A 182 9.91 -7.93 11.98
CA ALA A 182 9.84 -9.09 12.86
C ALA A 182 9.82 -8.75 14.36
N LYS A 183 10.39 -7.62 14.79
CA LYS A 183 10.49 -7.17 16.18
C LYS A 183 9.81 -5.81 16.37
N PRO A 184 8.47 -5.73 16.25
CA PRO A 184 7.74 -4.50 16.43
C PRO A 184 7.81 -4.06 17.90
N SER A 185 7.89 -2.74 18.13
CA SER A 185 7.82 -2.20 19.50
C SER A 185 6.41 -2.35 20.08
N GLU A 186 6.31 -2.31 21.42
CA GLU A 186 5.02 -2.38 22.14
C GLU A 186 4.03 -1.29 21.73
N ALA A 187 4.53 -0.14 21.24
CA ALA A 187 3.70 0.91 20.66
C ALA A 187 2.89 0.47 19.44
N TRP A 188 3.21 -0.67 18.81
CA TRP A 188 2.52 -1.22 17.65
C TRP A 188 1.71 -2.48 17.97
N TRP A 189 2.28 -3.46 18.69
CA TRP A 189 1.53 -4.68 19.04
C TRP A 189 0.56 -4.48 20.22
N GLY A 190 0.85 -3.57 21.16
CA GLY A 190 0.00 -3.29 22.32
C GLY A 190 -1.36 -2.68 21.97
N PRO A 191 -1.45 -1.67 21.08
CA PRO A 191 -2.74 -1.14 20.63
C PRO A 191 -3.55 -2.10 19.75
N LEU A 192 -2.90 -3.07 19.09
CA LEU A 192 -3.60 -4.15 18.37
C LEU A 192 -4.21 -5.14 19.37
N LEU A 193 -3.45 -5.57 20.37
CA LEU A 193 -3.93 -6.44 21.45
C LEU A 193 -5.19 -5.88 22.12
N ARG A 194 -5.16 -4.60 22.51
CA ARG A 194 -6.31 -3.92 23.14
C ARG A 194 -7.56 -3.87 22.26
N ARG A 195 -7.42 -3.90 20.93
CA ARG A 195 -8.58 -3.97 20.02
C ARG A 195 -9.23 -5.35 20.02
N PHE A 196 -8.43 -6.42 20.05
CA PHE A 196 -8.95 -7.78 20.23
C PHE A 196 -9.62 -7.96 21.61
N GLU A 197 -9.02 -7.42 22.67
CA GLU A 197 -9.61 -7.42 24.01
C GLU A 197 -10.96 -6.68 24.05
N ALA A 198 -11.03 -5.49 23.44
CA ALA A 198 -12.22 -4.65 23.38
C ALA A 198 -13.33 -5.17 22.43
N TRP A 199 -13.04 -6.14 21.56
CA TRP A 199 -14.03 -6.69 20.62
C TRP A 199 -15.22 -7.30 21.41
N PRO A 200 -16.47 -6.83 21.19
CA PRO A 200 -17.63 -7.30 21.93
C PRO A 200 -17.83 -8.81 21.84
N VAL A 201 -17.93 -9.52 22.97
CA VAL A 201 -17.96 -11.00 23.03
C VAL A 201 -19.05 -11.61 22.14
N ALA A 202 -20.24 -11.00 22.11
CA ALA A 202 -21.38 -11.46 21.31
C ALA A 202 -21.22 -11.26 19.78
N GLN A 203 -20.14 -10.60 19.34
CA GLN A 203 -19.84 -10.31 17.93
C GLN A 203 -18.44 -10.79 17.52
N ARG A 204 -17.79 -11.63 18.36
CA ARG A 204 -16.48 -12.22 18.03
C ARG A 204 -16.67 -13.35 17.04
N CYS A 205 -15.86 -13.33 15.98
CA CYS A 205 -15.64 -14.44 15.07
C CYS A 205 -14.17 -14.90 15.18
N PRO A 206 -13.83 -16.16 14.81
CA PRO A 206 -12.46 -16.60 14.62
C PRO A 206 -11.64 -15.64 13.74
N VAL A 207 -10.55 -15.12 14.28
CA VAL A 207 -9.58 -14.28 13.58
C VAL A 207 -8.34 -15.13 13.29
N PHE A 208 -7.93 -15.25 12.03
CA PHE A 208 -6.74 -16.01 11.62
C PHE A 208 -5.62 -15.05 11.24
N LEU A 209 -4.54 -15.08 12.00
CA LEU A 209 -3.34 -14.28 11.75
C LEU A 209 -2.28 -15.16 11.10
N LEU A 210 -2.03 -14.94 9.82
CA LEU A 210 -0.90 -15.55 9.10
C LEU A 210 0.37 -14.71 9.34
N PRO A 211 1.50 -15.32 9.73
CA PRO A 211 2.82 -14.68 9.66
C PRO A 211 3.29 -14.48 8.21
N GLY A 212 3.69 -13.25 7.86
CA GLY A 212 4.19 -12.87 6.54
C GLY A 212 5.72 -12.81 6.44
N ASN A 213 6.23 -12.11 5.42
CA ASN A 213 7.67 -12.00 5.19
C ASN A 213 8.32 -10.85 6.00
N HIS A 214 7.58 -9.80 6.35
CA HIS A 214 8.05 -8.74 7.24
C HIS A 214 8.03 -9.18 8.71
N ASP A 215 7.04 -9.98 9.09
CA ASP A 215 6.89 -10.59 10.41
C ASP A 215 6.93 -12.14 10.40
N PRO A 216 8.04 -12.76 9.99
CA PRO A 216 8.13 -14.21 9.81
C PRO A 216 8.04 -14.97 11.12
N LEU A 217 7.41 -16.15 11.09
CA LEU A 217 7.30 -17.07 12.21
C LEU A 217 8.66 -17.69 12.56
N ASN A 218 9.36 -17.09 13.52
CA ASN A 218 10.57 -17.66 14.12
C ASN A 218 10.76 -17.19 15.58
N GLU A 219 11.71 -17.81 16.28
CA GLU A 219 12.02 -17.54 17.70
C GLU A 219 12.37 -16.07 17.99
N GLY A 220 12.88 -15.35 17.00
CA GLY A 220 13.28 -13.95 17.10
C GLY A 220 12.17 -12.95 16.78
N SER A 221 10.96 -13.40 16.46
CA SER A 221 9.86 -12.53 16.00
C SER A 221 8.78 -12.29 17.06
N VAL A 222 7.85 -11.38 16.75
CA VAL A 222 6.58 -11.14 17.47
C VAL A 222 5.75 -12.41 17.70
N TRP A 223 5.94 -13.43 16.84
CA TRP A 223 5.26 -14.73 16.86
C TRP A 223 5.97 -15.81 17.68
N SER A 224 7.11 -15.48 18.30
CA SER A 224 7.76 -16.38 19.25
C SER A 224 6.81 -16.73 20.40
N VAL A 225 6.77 -18.00 20.83
CA VAL A 225 5.83 -18.48 21.87
C VAL A 225 6.04 -17.74 23.21
N GLY A 226 7.27 -17.27 23.49
CA GLY A 226 7.57 -16.46 24.67
C GLY A 226 7.21 -14.97 24.55
N HIS A 227 6.87 -14.47 23.37
CA HIS A 227 6.67 -13.03 23.13
C HIS A 227 5.39 -12.52 23.81
N PRO A 228 5.40 -11.34 24.47
CA PRO A 228 4.23 -10.81 25.18
C PRO A 228 2.96 -10.69 24.33
N PHE A 229 3.07 -10.26 23.07
CA PHE A 229 1.92 -10.19 22.15
C PHE A 229 1.26 -11.57 21.98
N ARG A 230 2.02 -12.57 21.52
CA ARG A 230 1.48 -13.91 21.23
C ARG A 230 0.87 -14.59 22.46
N ARG A 231 1.42 -14.38 23.67
CA ARG A 231 0.90 -14.96 24.92
C ARG A 231 -0.38 -14.30 25.44
N GLN A 232 -0.71 -13.11 24.98
CA GLN A 232 -1.90 -12.36 25.42
C GLN A 232 -3.04 -12.38 24.38
N LEU A 233 -2.81 -12.93 23.17
CA LEU A 233 -3.85 -13.08 22.16
C LEU A 233 -5.05 -13.85 22.74
N PRO A 234 -6.28 -13.30 22.66
CA PRO A 234 -7.48 -14.01 23.12
C PRO A 234 -7.73 -15.30 22.33
N ASP A 235 -8.44 -16.26 22.94
CA ASP A 235 -8.68 -17.61 22.37
C ASP A 235 -9.35 -17.64 20.98
N PHE A 236 -10.05 -16.57 20.58
CA PHE A 236 -10.66 -16.43 19.25
C PHE A 236 -9.68 -15.93 18.18
N VAL A 237 -8.44 -15.59 18.54
CA VAL A 237 -7.40 -15.10 17.65
C VAL A 237 -6.35 -16.20 17.45
N HIS A 238 -6.48 -16.90 16.32
CA HIS A 238 -5.66 -18.04 15.95
C HIS A 238 -4.42 -17.59 15.17
N VAL A 239 -3.22 -17.87 15.69
CA VAL A 239 -1.98 -17.75 14.92
C VAL A 239 -1.81 -18.99 14.06
N VAL A 240 -1.61 -18.80 12.75
CA VAL A 240 -1.18 -19.89 11.87
C VAL A 240 0.29 -20.20 12.18
N ASP A 241 0.54 -21.24 12.98
CA ASP A 241 1.84 -21.47 13.61
C ASP A 241 2.58 -22.74 13.15
N LYS A 242 2.06 -23.41 12.12
CA LYS A 242 2.64 -24.64 11.54
C LYS A 242 2.34 -24.75 10.05
N VAL A 243 3.22 -25.42 9.33
CA VAL A 243 3.00 -25.80 7.92
C VAL A 243 1.82 -26.77 7.84
N GLY A 244 0.94 -26.59 6.85
CA GLY A 244 -0.26 -27.42 6.72
C GLY A 244 -1.27 -27.21 7.85
N TYR A 245 -1.39 -25.97 8.35
CA TYR A 245 -2.43 -25.58 9.29
C TYR A 245 -3.80 -25.81 8.68
N GLN A 246 -4.73 -26.36 9.48
CA GLN A 246 -6.10 -26.67 9.08
C GLN A 246 -7.07 -26.26 10.18
N PHE A 247 -8.21 -25.70 9.79
CA PHE A 247 -9.30 -25.32 10.69
C PHE A 247 -10.65 -25.51 9.99
N GLU A 248 -11.60 -26.17 10.65
CA GLU A 248 -12.97 -26.34 10.15
C GLU A 248 -13.82 -25.12 10.54
N LEU A 249 -14.50 -24.53 9.57
CA LEU A 249 -15.32 -23.33 9.67
C LEU A 249 -16.83 -23.68 9.54
N PRO A 250 -17.74 -22.76 9.89
CA PRO A 250 -19.18 -22.93 9.66
C PRO A 250 -19.51 -23.24 8.18
N GLY A 251 -20.73 -23.74 7.94
CA GLY A 251 -21.21 -24.04 6.58
C GLY A 251 -20.57 -25.27 5.91
N GLY A 252 -19.76 -26.06 6.63
CA GLY A 252 -19.02 -27.18 6.04
C GLY A 252 -17.80 -26.70 5.25
N ALA A 253 -17.09 -25.71 5.78
CA ALA A 253 -15.92 -25.11 5.15
C ALA A 253 -14.62 -25.49 5.89
N VAL A 254 -13.50 -25.47 5.17
CA VAL A 254 -12.18 -25.75 5.73
C VAL A 254 -11.14 -24.73 5.24
N LEU A 255 -10.38 -24.19 6.19
CA LEU A 255 -9.27 -23.28 5.97
C LEU A 255 -7.95 -24.06 5.95
N PHE A 256 -7.16 -23.92 4.89
CA PHE A 256 -5.79 -24.40 4.76
C PHE A 256 -4.82 -23.21 4.80
N ALA A 257 -3.79 -23.27 5.65
CA ALA A 257 -2.83 -22.18 5.76
C ALA A 257 -1.38 -22.67 5.97
N THR A 258 -0.40 -21.84 5.64
CA THR A 258 1.03 -22.12 5.86
C THR A 258 1.79 -20.82 6.13
N PRO A 259 2.44 -20.70 7.30
CA PRO A 259 3.12 -19.47 7.70
C PRO A 259 4.41 -19.26 6.92
N VAL A 260 4.79 -18.01 6.73
CA VAL A 260 6.12 -17.65 6.25
C VAL A 260 7.10 -17.67 7.44
N MET A 261 8.20 -18.40 7.28
CA MET A 261 9.18 -18.66 8.36
C MET A 261 10.44 -17.77 8.29
N SER A 262 10.61 -17.01 7.20
CA SER A 262 11.80 -16.19 6.91
C SER A 262 11.44 -14.98 6.05
N GLN A 263 12.30 -13.95 6.03
CA GLN A 263 12.04 -12.73 5.25
C GLN A 263 12.15 -12.92 3.73
N ALA A 264 12.74 -14.02 3.29
CA ALA A 264 12.89 -14.36 1.88
C ALA A 264 12.87 -15.89 1.73
N GLY A 265 12.27 -16.37 0.64
CA GLY A 265 12.22 -17.78 0.29
C GLY A 265 11.82 -18.00 -1.16
N ALA A 266 12.10 -19.20 -1.66
CA ALA A 266 11.81 -19.63 -3.04
C ALA A 266 10.81 -20.80 -3.13
N GLY A 267 10.30 -21.28 -1.99
CA GLY A 267 9.23 -22.29 -1.95
C GLY A 267 7.85 -21.66 -2.06
N ASP A 268 6.91 -22.39 -2.66
CA ASP A 268 5.49 -22.02 -2.74
C ASP A 268 4.79 -22.34 -1.40
N PRO A 269 4.26 -21.35 -0.66
CA PRO A 269 3.53 -21.58 0.60
C PRO A 269 2.27 -22.44 0.44
N THR A 270 1.67 -22.50 -0.75
CA THR A 270 0.48 -23.31 -1.05
C THR A 270 0.83 -24.78 -1.34
N ALA A 271 2.12 -25.13 -1.48
CA ALA A 271 2.54 -26.49 -1.84
C ALA A 271 2.03 -27.56 -0.86
N SER A 272 1.96 -27.23 0.44
CA SER A 272 1.48 -28.07 1.54
C SER A 272 -0.03 -28.31 1.53
N PHE A 273 -0.81 -27.50 0.81
CA PHE A 273 -2.27 -27.64 0.79
C PHE A 273 -2.63 -28.97 0.11
N PRO A 274 -3.54 -29.78 0.68
CA PRO A 274 -3.97 -31.01 0.02
C PRO A 274 -4.71 -30.69 -1.28
N ALA A 275 -4.75 -31.65 -2.21
CA ALA A 275 -5.68 -31.58 -3.33
C ALA A 275 -7.13 -31.77 -2.82
N ARG A 276 -8.13 -31.43 -3.65
CA ARG A 276 -9.52 -31.83 -3.39
C ARG A 276 -9.70 -33.29 -3.81
N GLU A 277 -10.01 -34.14 -2.85
CA GLU A 277 -10.29 -35.56 -3.10
C GLU A 277 -11.67 -35.75 -3.76
N PRO A 278 -11.90 -36.82 -4.54
CA PRO A 278 -13.21 -37.14 -5.09
C PRO A 278 -14.27 -37.26 -3.99
N GLY A 279 -15.35 -36.49 -4.10
CA GLY A 279 -16.43 -36.45 -3.09
C GLY A 279 -16.21 -35.46 -1.93
N ASP A 280 -15.13 -34.67 -1.91
CA ASP A 280 -14.99 -33.56 -0.96
C ASP A 280 -15.86 -32.36 -1.39
N GLU A 281 -17.07 -32.31 -0.86
CA GLU A 281 -18.08 -31.26 -1.11
C GLU A 281 -17.89 -30.01 -0.24
N ARG A 282 -16.86 -29.93 0.61
CA ARG A 282 -16.64 -28.77 1.49
C ARG A 282 -16.27 -27.51 0.71
N ILE A 283 -16.55 -26.35 1.29
CA ILE A 283 -15.97 -25.08 0.86
C ILE A 283 -14.49 -25.07 1.28
N ARG A 284 -13.56 -24.92 0.34
CA ARG A 284 -12.11 -25.00 0.60
C ARG A 284 -11.43 -23.65 0.41
N ILE A 285 -10.89 -23.12 1.50
CA ILE A 285 -10.26 -21.80 1.54
C ILE A 285 -8.76 -21.98 1.78
N GLY A 286 -7.92 -21.38 0.95
CA GLY A 286 -6.48 -21.25 1.19
C GLY A 286 -6.13 -19.88 1.76
N LEU A 287 -5.16 -19.81 2.65
CA LEU A 287 -4.60 -18.58 3.23
C LEU A 287 -3.07 -18.64 3.17
N ALA A 288 -2.46 -17.80 2.35
CA ALA A 288 -1.01 -17.78 2.10
C ALA A 288 -0.50 -16.34 1.91
N HIS A 289 0.82 -16.17 1.87
CA HIS A 289 1.47 -14.88 1.69
C HIS A 289 2.65 -15.03 0.73
N GLY A 290 2.66 -14.27 -0.37
CA GLY A 290 3.66 -14.39 -1.41
C GLY A 290 3.14 -14.12 -2.83
N MET A 291 4.04 -14.18 -3.81
CA MET A 291 3.82 -13.58 -5.13
C MET A 291 3.38 -14.60 -6.20
N THR A 292 2.19 -14.41 -6.78
CA THR A 292 1.71 -15.19 -7.95
C THR A 292 2.47 -14.86 -9.24
N HIS A 293 2.95 -13.62 -9.39
CA HIS A 293 3.65 -13.15 -10.57
C HIS A 293 4.89 -12.32 -10.19
N ALA A 294 5.81 -12.12 -11.14
CA ALA A 294 6.97 -11.26 -10.93
C ALA A 294 6.60 -9.79 -11.19
N ILE A 295 7.03 -8.90 -10.31
CA ILE A 295 6.90 -7.44 -10.49
C ILE A 295 8.24 -6.90 -10.99
N ALA A 296 8.21 -6.05 -12.02
CA ALA A 296 9.42 -5.50 -12.62
C ALA A 296 10.25 -4.73 -11.58
N GLY A 297 11.54 -5.09 -11.45
CA GLY A 297 12.45 -4.47 -10.49
C GLY A 297 12.35 -4.99 -9.05
N GLN A 298 11.51 -5.99 -8.76
CA GLN A 298 11.41 -6.61 -7.44
C GLN A 298 11.88 -8.07 -7.47
N THR A 299 12.48 -8.54 -6.38
CA THR A 299 12.82 -9.96 -6.21
C THR A 299 11.56 -10.75 -5.88
N ARG A 300 11.28 -11.83 -6.62
CA ARG A 300 10.11 -12.67 -6.37
C ARG A 300 10.35 -13.54 -5.13
N HIS A 301 9.74 -13.17 -4.01
CA HIS A 301 9.72 -13.96 -2.78
C HIS A 301 8.46 -14.84 -2.73
N PHE A 302 8.59 -16.01 -2.10
CA PHE A 302 7.51 -16.97 -1.86
C PHE A 302 6.61 -17.19 -3.10
N PRO A 303 7.19 -17.68 -4.22
CA PRO A 303 6.49 -17.77 -5.49
C PRO A 303 5.32 -18.74 -5.42
N ILE A 304 4.10 -18.23 -5.59
CA ILE A 304 2.86 -19.02 -5.65
C ILE A 304 2.53 -19.32 -7.13
N ASP A 305 2.12 -20.54 -7.46
CA ASP A 305 1.54 -20.84 -8.78
C ASP A 305 0.27 -19.99 -9.01
N PRO A 306 0.15 -19.19 -10.10
CA PRO A 306 -1.09 -18.47 -10.44
C PRO A 306 -2.34 -19.36 -10.45
N ASN A 307 -2.18 -20.65 -10.75
CA ASN A 307 -3.25 -21.64 -10.79
C ASN A 307 -3.39 -22.44 -9.49
N ALA A 308 -2.69 -22.08 -8.40
CA ALA A 308 -2.70 -22.82 -7.14
C ALA A 308 -4.13 -23.10 -6.62
N ALA A 309 -5.03 -22.11 -6.70
CA ALA A 309 -6.44 -22.29 -6.33
C ALA A 309 -7.10 -23.43 -7.13
N GLN A 310 -6.95 -23.42 -8.46
CA GLN A 310 -7.51 -24.46 -9.33
C GLN A 310 -6.82 -25.82 -9.10
N ASN A 311 -5.49 -25.85 -9.04
CA ASN A 311 -4.67 -27.06 -8.89
C ASN A 311 -4.89 -27.76 -7.55
N LYS A 312 -5.25 -27.02 -6.49
CA LYS A 312 -5.59 -27.56 -5.17
C LYS A 312 -7.10 -27.73 -4.94
N GLY A 313 -7.93 -27.33 -5.91
CA GLY A 313 -9.39 -27.38 -5.82
C GLY A 313 -9.99 -26.47 -4.75
N LEU A 314 -9.39 -25.30 -4.52
CA LEU A 314 -9.88 -24.27 -3.61
C LEU A 314 -11.00 -23.43 -4.26
N ASP A 315 -12.01 -23.09 -3.46
CA ASP A 315 -13.07 -22.15 -3.86
C ASP A 315 -12.60 -20.70 -3.66
N TYR A 316 -11.68 -20.46 -2.72
CA TYR A 316 -11.05 -19.16 -2.49
C TYR A 316 -9.59 -19.31 -2.04
N LEU A 317 -8.71 -18.45 -2.54
CA LEU A 317 -7.32 -18.33 -2.11
C LEU A 317 -7.04 -16.88 -1.69
N ALA A 318 -6.95 -16.68 -0.38
CA ALA A 318 -6.63 -15.42 0.29
C ALA A 318 -5.10 -15.22 0.31
N LEU A 319 -4.62 -14.14 -0.31
CA LEU A 319 -3.21 -13.79 -0.41
C LEU A 319 -2.90 -12.37 0.13
N GLY A 320 -1.74 -12.22 0.77
CA GLY A 320 -1.03 -10.96 0.98
C GLY A 320 0.35 -10.96 0.31
N ASP A 321 1.19 -9.95 0.59
CA ASP A 321 2.48 -9.57 -0.06
C ASP A 321 2.32 -8.48 -1.14
N LEU A 322 1.18 -8.49 -1.86
CA LEU A 322 0.87 -7.45 -2.84
C LEU A 322 -0.02 -6.36 -2.24
N HIS A 323 0.52 -5.14 -2.14
CA HIS A 323 -0.15 -4.01 -1.50
C HIS A 323 -1.32 -3.39 -2.32
N SER A 324 -1.50 -3.78 -3.58
CA SER A 324 -2.63 -3.36 -4.43
C SER A 324 -3.64 -4.49 -4.56
N THR A 325 -4.94 -4.16 -4.44
CA THR A 325 -6.02 -5.13 -4.63
C THR A 325 -5.95 -5.79 -6.00
N GLN A 326 -6.00 -7.12 -6.05
CA GLN A 326 -6.11 -7.90 -7.28
C GLN A 326 -7.06 -9.09 -7.07
N GLU A 327 -7.89 -9.38 -8.07
CA GLU A 327 -8.79 -10.52 -8.09
C GLU A 327 -8.64 -11.28 -9.41
N VAL A 328 -8.38 -12.58 -9.34
CA VAL A 328 -8.27 -13.49 -10.48
C VAL A 328 -9.23 -14.66 -10.26
N ARG A 329 -10.21 -14.82 -11.17
CA ARG A 329 -11.16 -15.94 -11.13
C ARG A 329 -10.72 -17.04 -12.08
N SER A 330 -10.78 -18.30 -11.62
CA SER A 330 -10.47 -19.49 -12.44
C SER A 330 -11.48 -20.60 -12.14
N GLY A 331 -12.28 -20.96 -13.14
CA GLY A 331 -13.40 -21.90 -12.97
C GLY A 331 -14.41 -21.39 -11.94
N LEU A 332 -14.59 -22.15 -10.86
CA LEU A 332 -15.44 -21.78 -9.73
C LEU A 332 -14.67 -21.07 -8.60
N GLY A 333 -13.34 -21.09 -8.63
CA GLY A 333 -12.49 -20.51 -7.58
C GLY A 333 -12.07 -19.07 -7.87
N ALA A 334 -11.63 -18.36 -6.83
CA ALA A 334 -11.03 -17.03 -6.93
C ALA A 334 -9.74 -16.92 -6.09
N THR A 335 -8.71 -16.29 -6.65
CA THR A 335 -7.48 -15.87 -5.96
C THR A 335 -7.53 -14.37 -5.77
N VAL A 336 -7.32 -13.89 -4.54
CA VAL A 336 -7.44 -12.46 -4.19
C VAL A 336 -6.27 -11.99 -3.35
N TYR A 337 -5.74 -10.82 -3.72
CA TYR A 337 -4.97 -9.94 -2.83
C TYR A 337 -5.87 -8.77 -2.43
N CYS A 338 -5.95 -8.45 -1.13
CA CYS A 338 -6.73 -7.29 -0.64
C CYS A 338 -5.98 -5.96 -0.73
N GLY A 339 -4.66 -6.02 -0.88
CA GLY A 339 -3.80 -4.86 -0.72
C GLY A 339 -3.61 -4.46 0.74
N ALA A 340 -2.73 -3.48 0.93
CA ALA A 340 -2.45 -2.91 2.24
C ALA A 340 -3.64 -2.08 2.75
N LEU A 341 -3.88 -2.09 4.07
CA LEU A 341 -5.02 -1.37 4.68
C LEU A 341 -4.97 0.14 4.51
N ASP A 342 -3.78 0.71 4.36
CA ASP A 342 -3.53 2.07 3.87
C ASP A 342 -2.21 2.01 3.09
N PRO A 343 -2.02 2.81 2.01
CA PRO A 343 -0.77 2.77 1.25
C PRO A 343 0.48 2.99 2.15
N VAL A 344 1.56 2.28 1.85
CA VAL A 344 2.91 2.54 2.42
C VAL A 344 3.74 3.44 1.51
N LYS A 345 3.45 3.47 0.19
CA LYS A 345 4.16 4.30 -0.79
C LYS A 345 3.26 4.71 -1.97
N PHE A 346 3.75 5.66 -2.78
CA PHE A 346 3.09 6.04 -4.04
C PHE A 346 3.14 4.90 -5.07
N GLY A 347 2.08 4.77 -5.88
CA GLY A 347 1.95 3.73 -6.91
C GLY A 347 1.30 2.43 -6.41
N GLU A 348 0.77 2.42 -5.19
CA GLU A 348 -0.05 1.33 -4.63
C GLU A 348 -1.53 1.60 -4.92
N ASP A 349 -1.84 1.78 -6.20
CA ASP A 349 -3.20 2.04 -6.66
C ASP A 349 -4.10 0.83 -6.33
N GLY A 350 -5.28 1.10 -5.77
CA GLY A 350 -6.19 0.06 -5.29
C GLY A 350 -5.85 -0.51 -3.90
N ALA A 351 -4.86 0.00 -3.17
CA ALA A 351 -4.73 -0.23 -1.74
C ALA A 351 -5.91 0.40 -0.95
N GLY A 352 -6.06 0.00 0.32
CA GLY A 352 -7.07 0.52 1.23
C GLY A 352 -8.39 -0.25 1.24
N THR A 353 -8.40 -1.54 0.88
CA THR A 353 -9.61 -2.37 0.83
C THR A 353 -9.51 -3.62 1.70
N ALA A 354 -10.67 -4.21 2.01
CA ALA A 354 -10.79 -5.56 2.54
C ALA A 354 -11.86 -6.32 1.72
N ALA A 355 -11.60 -7.59 1.42
CA ALA A 355 -12.52 -8.40 0.63
C ALA A 355 -13.56 -9.09 1.54
N LEU A 356 -14.81 -8.65 1.46
CA LEU A 356 -15.97 -9.32 2.04
C LEU A 356 -16.45 -10.40 1.06
N VAL A 357 -16.37 -11.66 1.46
CA VAL A 357 -16.57 -12.82 0.59
C VAL A 357 -17.72 -13.68 1.10
N PHE A 358 -18.68 -13.96 0.22
CA PHE A 358 -19.88 -14.74 0.50
C PHE A 358 -19.79 -16.06 -0.25
N PHE A 359 -19.68 -17.16 0.49
CA PHE A 359 -19.73 -18.50 -0.08
C PHE A 359 -21.16 -19.01 -0.10
N ARG A 360 -21.60 -19.41 -1.29
CA ARG A 360 -22.86 -20.11 -1.48
C ARG A 360 -22.65 -21.61 -1.33
N ARG A 361 -23.73 -22.40 -1.41
CA ARG A 361 -23.63 -23.87 -1.44
C ARG A 361 -22.57 -24.36 -2.44
N ALA A 362 -21.93 -25.47 -2.09
CA ALA A 362 -20.81 -26.04 -2.83
C ALA A 362 -21.06 -26.17 -4.35
N GLY A 363 -20.02 -25.90 -5.14
CA GLY A 363 -20.12 -25.88 -6.61
C GLY A 363 -20.60 -24.55 -7.22
N ARG A 364 -20.79 -23.49 -6.41
CA ARG A 364 -21.04 -22.12 -6.87
C ARG A 364 -19.84 -21.21 -6.57
N PRO A 365 -19.50 -20.26 -7.47
CA PRO A 365 -18.40 -19.34 -7.23
C PRO A 365 -18.75 -18.34 -6.11
N PRO A 366 -17.78 -17.93 -5.28
CA PRO A 366 -18.00 -16.96 -4.23
C PRO A 366 -18.31 -15.58 -4.81
N LEU A 367 -19.21 -14.85 -4.15
CA LEU A 367 -19.40 -13.42 -4.39
C LEU A 367 -18.35 -12.66 -3.58
N ILE A 368 -17.71 -11.67 -4.19
CA ILE A 368 -16.62 -10.91 -3.56
C ILE A 368 -16.95 -9.42 -3.69
N ARG A 369 -16.91 -8.70 -2.57
CA ARG A 369 -17.08 -7.25 -2.49
C ARG A 369 -15.83 -6.65 -1.85
N HIS A 370 -15.16 -5.74 -2.56
CA HIS A 370 -14.01 -5.01 -2.02
C HIS A 370 -14.51 -3.76 -1.31
N GLU A 371 -14.53 -3.81 0.02
CA GLU A 371 -15.05 -2.74 0.88
C GLU A 371 -13.90 -1.79 1.24
N PRO A 372 -14.07 -0.45 1.11
CA PRO A 372 -13.03 0.51 1.44
C PRO A 372 -12.86 0.65 2.96
N VAL A 373 -11.63 0.46 3.44
CA VAL A 373 -11.25 0.54 4.87
C VAL A 373 -10.14 1.55 5.13
N GLY A 374 -9.29 1.81 4.12
CA GLY A 374 -8.20 2.78 4.21
C GLY A 374 -8.68 4.21 4.39
N GLN A 375 -7.92 4.98 5.17
CA GLN A 375 -8.27 6.36 5.51
C GLN A 375 -7.55 7.37 4.62
N TRP A 376 -6.40 7.03 4.03
CA TRP A 376 -5.54 7.95 3.29
C TRP A 376 -5.39 7.61 1.81
N ARG A 377 -5.53 8.61 0.95
CA ARG A 377 -5.29 8.51 -0.49
C ARG A 377 -3.93 9.08 -0.85
N TRP A 378 -3.17 8.40 -1.69
CA TRP A 378 -1.85 8.86 -2.12
C TRP A 378 -1.90 9.27 -3.58
N ARG A 379 -1.67 10.55 -3.87
CA ARG A 379 -1.81 11.12 -5.22
C ARG A 379 -0.50 11.72 -5.71
N ASN A 380 -0.05 11.27 -6.88
CA ASN A 380 1.12 11.80 -7.59
C ASN A 380 0.65 12.63 -8.78
N GLU A 381 0.27 13.88 -8.51
CA GLU A 381 -0.38 14.77 -9.48
C GLU A 381 0.65 15.49 -10.37
N ARG A 382 0.50 15.33 -11.68
CA ARG A 382 1.27 16.05 -12.71
C ARG A 382 0.35 17.07 -13.37
N VAL A 383 0.61 18.34 -13.10
CA VAL A 383 -0.19 19.48 -13.59
C VAL A 383 0.54 20.15 -14.75
N GLU A 384 -0.10 20.16 -15.90
CA GLU A 384 0.36 20.72 -17.17
C GLU A 384 -0.52 21.89 -17.64
N SER A 385 -1.62 22.19 -16.96
CA SER A 385 -2.49 23.35 -17.23
C SER A 385 -3.05 24.00 -15.96
N MET A 386 -3.46 25.28 -16.06
CA MET A 386 -4.15 25.98 -14.98
C MET A 386 -5.50 25.35 -14.63
N GLU A 387 -6.18 24.74 -15.60
CA GLU A 387 -7.42 24.00 -15.39
C GLU A 387 -7.22 22.81 -14.45
N GLN A 388 -6.16 22.02 -14.65
CA GLN A 388 -5.84 20.89 -13.78
C GLN A 388 -5.53 21.33 -12.33
N LEU A 389 -4.81 22.45 -12.14
CA LEU A 389 -4.54 22.98 -10.79
C LEU A 389 -5.82 23.48 -10.09
N ARG A 390 -6.72 24.13 -10.84
CA ARG A 390 -8.03 24.58 -10.35
C ARG A 390 -8.93 23.38 -10.00
N ALA A 391 -8.91 22.33 -10.82
CA ALA A 391 -9.65 21.09 -10.58
C ALA A 391 -9.13 20.35 -9.33
N LEU A 392 -7.81 20.28 -9.13
CA LEU A 392 -7.21 19.68 -7.93
C LEU A 392 -7.73 20.33 -6.64
N ARG A 393 -7.86 21.67 -6.61
CA ARG A 393 -8.44 22.42 -5.48
C ARG A 393 -9.91 22.06 -5.20
N GLN A 394 -10.66 21.56 -6.17
CA GLN A 394 -12.07 21.18 -6.01
C GLN A 394 -12.25 19.74 -5.49
N GLY A 395 -11.15 19.03 -5.17
CA GLY A 395 -11.21 17.70 -4.57
C GLY A 395 -11.81 17.68 -3.16
N ASN A 396 -12.76 16.78 -2.91
CA ASN A 396 -13.48 16.65 -1.64
C ASN A 396 -12.71 15.84 -0.57
N ASP A 397 -11.60 15.19 -0.94
CA ASP A 397 -10.84 14.23 -0.13
C ASP A 397 -9.42 14.70 0.24
N LEU A 398 -9.08 15.96 -0.06
CA LEU A 398 -7.73 16.50 0.12
C LEU A 398 -7.23 16.43 1.57
N ALA A 399 -8.11 16.61 2.56
CA ALA A 399 -7.75 16.60 3.99
C ALA A 399 -7.20 15.24 4.48
N ARG A 400 -7.44 14.16 3.73
CA ARG A 400 -6.85 12.83 3.94
C ARG A 400 -6.09 12.34 2.71
N THR A 401 -5.47 13.28 1.99
CA THR A 401 -4.60 13.00 0.85
C THR A 401 -3.15 13.25 1.21
N VAL A 402 -2.29 12.30 0.85
CA VAL A 402 -0.84 12.46 0.72
C VAL A 402 -0.53 12.88 -0.71
N LEU A 403 -0.12 14.13 -0.90
CA LEU A 403 0.14 14.70 -2.22
C LEU A 403 1.63 14.76 -2.54
N LYS A 404 1.98 14.28 -3.72
CA LYS A 404 3.17 14.67 -4.48
C LYS A 404 2.69 15.44 -5.70
N LEU A 405 3.18 16.67 -5.87
CA LEU A 405 2.74 17.57 -6.94
C LEU A 405 3.91 17.93 -7.86
N SER A 406 3.69 17.95 -9.16
CA SER A 406 4.66 18.43 -10.16
C SER A 406 4.01 19.42 -11.12
N LEU A 407 4.55 20.63 -11.20
CA LEU A 407 4.06 21.70 -12.08
C LEU A 407 4.94 21.80 -13.34
N ARG A 408 4.35 21.52 -14.50
CA ARG A 408 5.02 21.39 -15.80
C ARG A 408 4.27 22.20 -16.86
N LEU A 409 4.27 23.51 -16.69
CA LEU A 409 3.51 24.44 -17.53
C LEU A 409 4.25 25.77 -17.71
N THR A 410 4.00 26.41 -18.84
CA THR A 410 4.42 27.80 -19.08
C THR A 410 3.21 28.70 -18.89
N VAL A 411 3.34 29.73 -18.05
CA VAL A 411 2.24 30.61 -17.64
C VAL A 411 2.59 32.08 -17.74
N SER A 412 1.57 32.92 -17.87
CA SER A 412 1.69 34.37 -17.74
C SER A 412 1.99 34.82 -16.29
N LEU A 413 2.22 36.12 -16.09
CA LEU A 413 2.47 36.68 -14.74
C LEU A 413 1.24 36.60 -13.82
N GLU A 414 0.06 36.78 -14.38
CA GLU A 414 -1.23 36.68 -13.67
C GLU A 414 -1.51 35.25 -13.23
N GLU A 415 -1.41 34.29 -14.14
CA GLU A 415 -1.54 32.86 -13.83
C GLU A 415 -0.46 32.41 -12.84
N ARG A 416 0.77 32.94 -12.92
CA ARG A 416 1.80 32.63 -11.92
C ARG A 416 1.43 33.13 -10.52
N ARG A 417 0.79 34.30 -10.40
CA ARG A 417 0.22 34.78 -9.13
C ARG A 417 -0.90 33.86 -8.65
N GLU A 418 -1.78 33.43 -9.55
CA GLU A 418 -2.85 32.49 -9.23
C GLU A 418 -2.30 31.12 -8.77
N ILE A 419 -1.26 30.58 -9.41
CA ILE A 419 -0.58 29.36 -8.97
C ILE A 419 -0.12 29.50 -7.53
N ASP A 420 0.63 30.56 -7.20
CA ASP A 420 1.18 30.71 -5.85
C ASP A 420 0.05 30.89 -4.81
N GLN A 421 -1.09 31.52 -5.16
CA GLN A 421 -2.31 31.55 -4.32
C GLN A 421 -3.00 30.18 -4.16
N LEU A 422 -3.16 29.42 -5.26
CA LEU A 422 -3.77 28.09 -5.24
C LEU A 422 -2.91 27.10 -4.43
N LEU A 423 -1.59 27.21 -4.51
CA LEU A 423 -0.67 26.42 -3.71
C LEU A 423 -0.70 26.82 -2.23
N GLU A 424 -0.84 28.11 -1.90
CA GLU A 424 -1.01 28.53 -0.50
C GLU A 424 -2.29 27.93 0.11
N LEU A 425 -3.40 27.90 -0.65
CA LEU A 425 -4.64 27.25 -0.23
C LEU A 425 -4.51 25.72 -0.13
N LEU A 426 -3.88 25.08 -1.11
CA LEU A 426 -3.72 23.62 -1.14
C LEU A 426 -2.78 23.12 -0.05
N LEU A 427 -1.62 23.76 0.12
CA LEU A 427 -0.50 23.26 0.91
C LEU A 427 -0.39 23.91 2.30
N GLY A 428 -1.01 25.09 2.48
CA GLY A 428 -0.88 25.89 3.69
C GLY A 428 0.38 26.75 3.73
N THR A 429 0.63 27.33 4.90
CA THR A 429 1.82 28.11 5.24
C THR A 429 2.41 27.62 6.57
N GLU A 430 3.43 28.30 7.10
CA GLU A 430 3.90 28.05 8.48
C GLU A 430 2.84 28.41 9.55
N ALA A 431 1.84 29.23 9.21
CA ALA A 431 0.79 29.70 10.12
C ALA A 431 -0.61 29.10 9.84
N THR A 432 -0.81 28.43 8.70
CA THR A 432 -2.12 27.93 8.26
C THR A 432 -2.02 26.51 7.71
N HIS A 433 -2.97 25.65 8.07
CA HIS A 433 -3.10 24.32 7.46
C HIS A 433 -3.69 24.46 6.05
N GLY A 434 -3.13 23.74 5.09
CA GLY A 434 -3.67 23.65 3.74
C GLY A 434 -4.91 22.76 3.64
N MET A 435 -5.54 22.74 2.48
CA MET A 435 -6.60 21.79 2.15
C MET A 435 -6.10 20.33 2.08
N VAL A 436 -4.82 20.14 1.73
CA VAL A 436 -4.17 18.83 1.64
C VAL A 436 -3.64 18.40 2.99
N GLY A 437 -3.96 17.17 3.41
CA GLY A 437 -3.57 16.61 4.71
C GLY A 437 -2.06 16.46 4.89
N ILE A 438 -1.36 15.88 3.91
CA ILE A 438 0.10 15.72 3.93
C ILE A 438 0.67 16.05 2.55
N VAL A 439 1.70 16.90 2.48
CA VAL A 439 2.42 17.23 1.25
C VAL A 439 3.82 16.63 1.33
N GLN A 440 4.13 15.63 0.52
CA GLN A 440 5.48 15.04 0.48
C GLN A 440 6.45 15.96 -0.26
N SER A 441 6.06 16.45 -1.45
CA SER A 441 6.92 17.30 -2.28
C SER A 441 6.11 18.07 -3.32
N VAL A 442 6.64 19.23 -3.71
CA VAL A 442 6.10 20.06 -4.79
C VAL A 442 7.25 20.45 -5.72
N ASP A 443 7.29 19.82 -6.88
CA ASP A 443 8.26 20.13 -7.92
C ASP A 443 7.76 21.30 -8.79
N LYS A 444 8.51 22.40 -8.80
CA LYS A 444 8.29 23.58 -9.65
C LYS A 444 9.41 23.75 -10.70
N SER A 445 10.28 22.76 -10.88
CA SER A 445 11.48 22.84 -11.73
C SER A 445 11.18 23.03 -13.22
N GLU A 446 9.99 22.61 -13.68
CA GLU A 446 9.48 22.77 -15.05
C GLU A 446 8.41 23.86 -15.18
N LEU A 447 8.06 24.56 -14.09
CA LEU A 447 7.19 25.75 -14.15
C LEU A 447 7.97 26.92 -14.78
N ARG A 448 7.46 27.48 -15.87
CA ARG A 448 8.05 28.61 -16.59
C ARG A 448 7.12 29.80 -16.59
N VAL A 449 7.68 31.01 -16.57
CA VAL A 449 6.92 32.25 -16.70
C VAL A 449 7.26 32.87 -18.05
N ALA A 450 6.25 33.04 -18.89
CA ALA A 450 6.32 33.80 -20.14
C ALA A 450 5.67 35.17 -19.90
N PRO A 451 6.43 36.19 -19.48
CA PRO A 451 5.88 37.52 -19.24
C PRO A 451 5.51 38.19 -20.57
N HIS A 452 4.28 38.65 -20.70
CA HIS A 452 3.89 39.53 -21.81
C HIS A 452 4.02 40.99 -21.37
N LEU A 453 4.68 41.83 -22.18
CA LEU A 453 4.92 43.24 -21.84
C LEU A 453 3.62 44.04 -21.63
N ASP A 454 2.54 43.64 -22.28
CA ASP A 454 1.22 44.26 -22.15
C ASP A 454 0.68 44.19 -20.71
N GLN A 455 1.10 43.20 -19.92
CA GLN A 455 0.75 43.06 -18.50
C GLN A 455 1.36 44.15 -17.61
N PHE A 456 2.34 44.92 -18.12
CA PHE A 456 2.94 46.07 -17.45
C PHE A 456 2.42 47.41 -17.97
N ALA A 457 1.64 47.44 -19.06
CA ALA A 457 1.24 48.68 -19.75
C ALA A 457 0.35 49.61 -18.90
N ASN A 458 -0.36 49.06 -17.92
CA ASN A 458 -1.24 49.81 -17.00
C ASN A 458 -0.55 50.21 -15.68
N LEU A 459 0.76 49.98 -15.54
CA LEU A 459 1.51 50.31 -14.32
C LEU A 459 2.08 51.74 -14.36
N PRO A 460 2.38 52.35 -13.19
CA PRO A 460 3.11 53.62 -13.13
C PRO A 460 4.36 53.59 -14.02
N GLY A 461 4.53 54.60 -14.88
CA GLY A 461 5.46 54.57 -16.02
C GLY A 461 6.96 54.38 -15.70
N LEU A 462 7.37 54.42 -14.43
CA LEU A 462 8.69 53.97 -14.01
C LEU A 462 8.81 52.43 -14.03
N LEU A 463 7.79 51.73 -13.56
CA LEU A 463 7.74 50.26 -13.50
C LEU A 463 7.61 49.67 -14.91
N GLU A 464 6.77 50.26 -15.78
CA GLU A 464 6.66 49.86 -17.19
C GLU A 464 8.02 49.97 -17.92
N LYS A 465 8.71 51.11 -17.78
CA LYS A 465 10.05 51.32 -18.36
C LYS A 465 11.08 50.32 -17.81
N THR A 466 11.01 50.00 -16.52
CA THR A 466 11.89 48.99 -15.91
C THR A 466 11.59 47.59 -16.46
N ALA A 467 10.33 47.21 -16.64
CA ALA A 467 9.94 45.94 -17.25
C ALA A 467 10.47 45.81 -18.69
N ARG A 468 10.21 46.82 -19.54
CA ARG A 468 10.73 46.87 -20.92
C ARG A 468 12.26 46.80 -20.99
N ARG A 469 12.97 47.39 -20.01
CA ARG A 469 14.44 47.33 -19.95
C ARG A 469 14.95 45.93 -19.57
N ILE A 470 14.30 45.24 -18.64
CA ILE A 470 14.67 43.88 -18.23
C ILE A 470 14.43 42.90 -19.38
N ASP A 471 13.25 42.94 -20.00
CA ASP A 471 12.91 42.12 -21.15
C ASP A 471 13.86 42.37 -22.34
N GLY A 472 14.09 43.63 -22.68
CA GLY A 472 15.04 43.99 -23.74
C GLY A 472 16.47 43.51 -23.48
N ALA A 473 16.94 43.53 -22.22
CA ALA A 473 18.27 43.00 -21.86
C ALA A 473 18.33 41.48 -22.00
N ALA A 474 17.27 40.76 -21.63
CA ALA A 474 17.16 39.31 -21.81
C ALA A 474 17.18 38.92 -23.29
N ASN A 475 16.37 39.62 -24.11
CA ASN A 475 16.28 39.39 -25.56
C ASN A 475 17.58 39.72 -26.31
N ARG A 476 18.46 40.55 -25.75
CA ARG A 476 19.83 40.81 -26.28
C ARG A 476 20.91 39.88 -25.71
N GLY A 477 20.56 38.97 -24.80
CA GLY A 477 21.52 38.09 -24.11
C GLY A 477 22.41 38.81 -23.08
N GLU A 478 22.09 40.06 -22.73
CA GLU A 478 22.81 40.86 -21.72
C GLU A 478 22.42 40.45 -20.29
N LEU A 479 21.30 39.74 -20.13
CA LEU A 479 20.78 39.23 -18.88
C LEU A 479 20.32 37.79 -19.06
N ASP A 480 20.66 36.91 -18.11
CA ASP A 480 20.17 35.54 -18.10
C ASP A 480 18.63 35.50 -18.10
N ALA A 481 18.04 34.64 -18.93
CA ALA A 481 16.59 34.59 -19.14
C ALA A 481 15.83 34.21 -17.86
N ALA A 482 16.37 33.32 -17.01
CA ALA A 482 15.73 32.95 -15.75
C ALA A 482 15.84 34.07 -14.70
N VAL A 483 16.96 34.81 -14.67
CA VAL A 483 17.11 36.02 -13.85
C VAL A 483 16.13 37.11 -14.32
N ALA A 484 15.99 37.33 -15.62
CA ALA A 484 15.04 38.29 -16.19
C ALA A 484 13.59 37.95 -15.86
N GLN A 485 13.17 36.69 -16.04
CA GLN A 485 11.83 36.20 -15.66
C GLN A 485 11.55 36.41 -14.17
N ARG A 486 12.51 36.11 -13.29
CA ARG A 486 12.37 36.34 -11.83
C ARG A 486 12.26 37.83 -11.52
N ALA A 487 13.06 38.68 -12.14
CA ALA A 487 13.03 40.13 -11.93
C ALA A 487 11.69 40.73 -12.39
N LEU A 488 11.17 40.33 -13.56
CA LEU A 488 9.85 40.72 -14.06
C LEU A 488 8.73 40.24 -13.12
N TYR A 489 8.81 39.02 -12.59
CA TYR A 489 7.84 38.51 -11.62
C TYR A 489 7.84 39.28 -10.30
N HIS A 490 9.02 39.60 -9.73
CA HIS A 490 9.12 40.43 -8.52
C HIS A 490 8.60 41.85 -8.76
N LEU A 491 8.90 42.46 -9.91
CA LEU A 491 8.39 43.76 -10.31
C LEU A 491 6.85 43.76 -10.41
N PHE A 492 6.28 42.73 -11.04
CA PHE A 492 4.83 42.55 -11.15
C PHE A 492 4.16 42.32 -9.79
N GLN A 493 4.79 41.54 -8.88
CA GLN A 493 4.29 41.40 -7.51
C GLN A 493 4.30 42.74 -6.77
N LEU A 494 5.40 43.49 -6.81
CA LEU A 494 5.51 44.78 -6.12
C LEU A 494 4.47 45.79 -6.61
N ALA A 495 4.21 45.81 -7.92
CA ALA A 495 3.21 46.69 -8.53
C ALA A 495 1.75 46.32 -8.16
N ASN A 496 1.50 45.05 -7.83
CA ASN A 496 0.17 44.49 -7.57
C ASN A 496 -0.11 44.16 -6.08
N ARG A 497 0.83 44.48 -5.19
CA ARG A 497 0.55 44.62 -3.75
C ARG A 497 -0.08 45.99 -3.56
N GLY A 498 -1.33 46.01 -3.11
CA GLY A 498 -1.96 47.25 -2.66
C GLY A 498 -1.19 47.85 -1.46
N PRO A 499 -1.42 49.14 -1.13
CA PRO A 499 -0.90 49.71 0.10
C PRO A 499 -1.35 48.87 1.30
N SER A 500 -0.41 48.65 2.22
CA SER A 500 -0.55 47.78 3.40
C SER A 500 -1.47 48.36 4.47
#